data_AF-A0A7L1URS2-F1
#
_entry.id   AF-A0A7L1URS2-F1
#
_cell.length_a   1.000
_cell.length_b   1.000
_cell.length_c   1.000
_cell.angle_alpha   90.00
_cell.angle_beta   90.00
_cell.angle_gamma   90.00
#
_symmetry.space_group_name_H-M   'P 1'
#
loop_
_entity.id
_entity.type
_entity.pdbx_description
1 polymer ?
#
loop_
_entity_poly.entity_id
_entity_poly.type
_entity_poly.pdbx_seq_one_letter_code
_entity_poly.pdbx_strand_id
1 'polypeptide(L)'
;QAPLSGILQEFERIQREQREANACTERREWWERRSCLDLRMQSLIQSLDSEVLGCWRGLLLPQDPGNPPLEQQELSQLLQELRECGWERP
;
A
#
# COMPACT_ATOMS: atom_id res chain seq x y z
N GLN A 1 12.83 3.22 -3.05
CA GLN A 1 12.28 1.99 -3.66
C GLN A 1 12.84 0.81 -2.92
N ALA A 2 12.21 0.47 -1.79
CA ALA A 2 12.38 -0.80 -1.12
C ALA A 2 11.83 -1.91 -2.05
N PRO A 3 12.58 -3.00 -2.28
CA PRO A 3 12.07 -4.12 -3.07
C PRO A 3 10.89 -4.77 -2.32
N LEU A 4 9.87 -5.23 -3.07
CA LEU A 4 8.71 -5.93 -2.51
C LEU A 4 9.11 -7.09 -1.58
N SER A 5 10.17 -7.82 -1.93
CA SER A 5 10.71 -8.89 -1.09
C SER A 5 11.12 -8.42 0.31
N GLY A 6 11.70 -7.21 0.42
CA GLY A 6 12.07 -6.63 1.71
C GLY A 6 10.86 -6.24 2.56
N ILE A 7 9.82 -5.68 1.93
CA ILE A 7 8.55 -5.36 2.60
C ILE A 7 7.86 -6.63 3.11
N LEU A 8 7.83 -7.69 2.29
CA LEU A 8 7.26 -8.97 2.70
C LEU A 8 8.05 -9.64 3.83
N GLN A 9 9.39 -9.56 3.81
CA GLN A 9 10.22 -10.05 4.91
C GLN A 9 9.97 -9.30 6.22
N GLU A 10 9.80 -7.97 6.16
CA GLU A 10 9.44 -7.18 7.35
C GLU A 10 8.05 -7.54 7.87
N PHE A 11 7.09 -7.75 6.98
CA PHE A 11 5.75 -8.22 7.35
C PHE A 11 5.81 -9.56 8.11
N GLU A 12 6.55 -10.53 7.58
CA GLU A 12 6.74 -11.83 8.25
C GLU A 12 7.41 -11.68 9.62
N ARG A 13 8.38 -10.77 9.73
CA ARG A 13 9.06 -10.46 11.00
C ARG A 13 8.08 -9.89 12.03
N ILE A 14 7.26 -8.90 11.65
CA ILE A 14 6.20 -8.34 12.51
C ILE A 14 5.22 -9.44 12.94
N GLN A 15 4.81 -10.33 12.02
CA GLN A 15 3.90 -11.43 12.36
C GLN A 15 4.49 -12.41 13.37
N ARG A 16 5.79 -12.73 13.29
CA ARG A 16 6.47 -13.60 14.27
C ARG A 16 6.53 -12.92 15.64
N GLU A 17 7.01 -11.68 15.69
CA GLU A 17 7.12 -10.91 16.93
C GLU A 17 5.75 -10.64 17.58
N GLN A 18 4.68 -10.49 16.80
CA GLN A 18 3.31 -10.41 17.33
C GLN A 18 2.90 -11.68 18.07
N ARG A 19 3.26 -12.87 17.57
CA ARG A 19 2.96 -14.14 18.26
C ARG A 19 3.69 -14.22 19.59
N GLU A 20 4.94 -13.78 19.63
CA GLU A 20 5.75 -13.73 20.85
C GLU A 20 5.18 -12.72 21.85
N ALA A 21 4.78 -11.53 21.38
CA ALA A 21 4.13 -10.53 22.22
C ALA A 21 2.80 -11.04 22.81
N ASN A 22 2.02 -11.81 22.06
CA ASN A 22 0.77 -12.41 22.56
C ASN A 22 0.98 -13.44 23.68
N ALA A 23 2.17 -14.04 23.78
CA ALA A 23 2.53 -14.95 24.86
C ALA A 23 3.04 -14.21 26.12
N CYS A 24 3.27 -12.90 26.05
CA CYS A 24 3.71 -12.08 27.17
C CYS A 24 2.57 -11.83 28.15
N THR A 25 2.80 -12.10 29.44
CA THR A 25 1.82 -11.93 30.52
C THR A 25 2.06 -10.67 31.34
N GLU A 26 3.25 -10.08 31.27
CA GLU A 26 3.56 -8.80 31.92
C GLU A 26 2.91 -7.67 31.11
N ARG A 27 2.09 -6.87 31.80
CA ARG A 27 1.19 -5.89 31.18
C ARG A 27 1.95 -4.75 30.52
N ARG A 28 2.98 -4.21 31.17
CA ARG A 28 3.72 -3.05 30.66
C ARG A 28 4.54 -3.45 29.43
N GLU A 29 5.28 -4.54 29.53
CA GLU A 29 6.07 -5.13 28.45
C GLU A 29 5.18 -5.54 27.28
N TRP A 30 4.01 -6.12 27.54
CA TRP A 30 3.02 -6.43 26.51
C TRP A 30 2.60 -5.18 25.75
N TRP A 31 2.24 -4.10 26.46
CA TRP A 31 1.85 -2.83 25.82
C TRP A 31 2.99 -2.22 25.02
N GLU A 32 4.19 -2.12 25.60
CA GLU A 32 5.36 -1.56 24.92
C GLU A 32 5.69 -2.34 23.62
N ARG A 33 5.70 -3.68 23.68
CA ARG A 33 5.91 -4.53 22.50
C ARG A 33 4.82 -4.35 21.46
N ARG A 34 3.54 -4.34 21.87
CA ARG A 34 2.39 -4.18 20.97
C ARG A 34 2.40 -2.82 20.27
N SER A 35 2.72 -1.74 20.99
CA SER A 35 2.83 -0.38 20.43
C SER A 35 3.98 -0.25 19.43
N CYS A 36 5.13 -0.88 19.71
CA CYS A 36 6.25 -0.91 18.76
C CYS A 36 5.86 -1.65 17.47
N LEU A 37 5.16 -2.79 17.59
CA LEU A 37 4.67 -3.54 16.42
C LEU A 37 3.66 -2.74 15.60
N ASP A 38 2.77 -1.98 16.26
CA ASP A 38 1.77 -1.15 15.59
C ASP A 38 2.42 -0.04 14.75
N LEU A 39 3.40 0.68 15.32
CA LEU A 39 4.17 1.70 14.60
C LEU A 39 4.91 1.13 13.38
N ARG A 40 5.52 -0.06 13.54
CA ARG A 40 6.20 -0.74 12.43
C ARG A 40 5.22 -1.19 11.34
N MET A 41 4.05 -1.70 11.71
CA MET A 41 3.01 -2.06 10.75
C MET A 41 2.50 -0.83 9.99
N GLN A 42 2.28 0.29 10.69
CA GLN A 42 1.89 1.55 10.07
C GLN A 42 2.93 2.01 9.03
N SER A 43 4.20 2.02 9.41
CA SER A 43 5.29 2.39 8.50
C SER A 43 5.37 1.43 7.30
N LEU A 44 5.18 0.13 7.53
CA LEU A 44 5.19 -0.88 6.47
C LEU A 44 4.08 -0.63 5.45
N ILE A 45 2.86 -0.34 5.92
CA ILE A 45 1.71 -0.04 5.05
C ILE A 45 1.98 1.23 4.23
N GLN A 46 2.55 2.28 4.84
CA GLN A 46 2.91 3.50 4.13
C GLN A 46 3.98 3.26 3.05
N SER A 47 4.97 2.42 3.32
CA SER A 47 5.98 2.02 2.32
C SER A 47 5.38 1.17 1.20
N LEU A 48 4.50 0.22 1.52
CA LEU A 48 3.80 -0.58 0.51
C LEU A 48 2.96 0.31 -0.40
N ASP A 49 2.24 1.26 0.20
CA ASP A 49 1.40 2.21 -0.51
C ASP A 49 2.18 3.14 -1.44
N SER A 50 3.24 3.78 -0.92
CA SER A 50 4.01 4.77 -1.69
C SER A 50 5.03 4.18 -2.66
N GLU A 51 5.71 3.09 -2.28
CA GLU A 51 6.85 2.57 -3.03
C GLU A 51 6.53 1.39 -3.95
N VAL A 52 5.47 0.62 -3.65
CA VAL A 52 5.08 -0.56 -4.43
C VAL A 52 3.81 -0.29 -5.23
N LEU A 53 2.74 0.11 -4.55
CA LEU A 53 1.45 0.35 -5.20
C LEU A 53 1.49 1.65 -5.99
N GLY A 54 1.93 2.76 -5.38
CA GLY A 54 2.01 4.06 -6.03
C GLY A 54 0.71 4.42 -6.74
N CYS A 55 0.77 4.60 -8.07
CA CYS A 55 -0.40 4.89 -8.90
C CYS A 55 -1.41 3.72 -8.98
N TRP A 56 -0.98 2.48 -8.72
CA TRP A 56 -1.84 1.30 -8.76
C TRP A 56 -2.75 1.13 -7.55
N ARG A 57 -2.57 1.92 -6.47
CA ARG A 57 -3.48 1.90 -5.30
C ARG A 57 -4.94 2.11 -5.72
N GLY A 58 -5.19 2.91 -6.76
CA GLY A 58 -6.53 3.17 -7.28
C GLY A 58 -7.29 1.90 -7.68
N LEU A 59 -6.59 0.84 -8.11
CA LEU A 59 -7.22 -0.44 -8.46
C LEU A 59 -7.77 -1.21 -7.26
N LEU A 60 -7.31 -0.91 -6.05
CA LEU A 60 -7.78 -1.55 -4.81
C LEU A 60 -9.02 -0.86 -4.24
N LEU A 61 -9.38 0.31 -4.76
CA LEU A 61 -10.55 1.03 -4.30
C LEU A 61 -11.83 0.36 -4.83
N PRO A 62 -12.87 0.22 -3.99
CA PRO A 62 -14.15 -0.29 -4.45
C PRO A 62 -14.70 0.62 -5.55
N GLN A 63 -15.21 0.01 -6.62
CA GLN A 63 -15.91 0.74 -7.66
C GLN A 63 -17.20 1.31 -7.08
N ASP A 64 -17.29 2.64 -7.02
CA ASP A 64 -18.47 3.33 -6.52
C ASP A 64 -19.58 3.29 -7.59
N PRO A 65 -20.73 2.64 -7.33
CA PRO A 65 -21.83 2.61 -8.29
C PRO A 65 -22.47 4.00 -8.53
N GLY A 66 -22.21 4.99 -7.67
CA GLY A 66 -22.64 6.39 -7.83
C GLY A 66 -21.61 7.29 -8.52
N ASN A 67 -20.40 6.81 -8.75
CA ASN A 67 -19.35 7.49 -9.49
C ASN A 67 -19.07 6.66 -10.74
N PRO A 68 -19.76 6.93 -11.87
CA PRO A 68 -19.47 6.22 -13.11
C PRO A 68 -17.98 6.32 -13.39
N PRO A 69 -17.37 5.27 -13.97
CA PRO A 69 -15.94 5.24 -14.17
C PRO A 69 -15.51 6.54 -14.86
N LEU A 70 -14.61 7.29 -14.21
CA LEU A 70 -13.85 8.41 -14.78
C LEU A 70 -13.11 8.02 -16.09
N GLU A 71 -13.22 6.76 -16.50
CA GLU A 71 -12.34 6.02 -17.39
C GLU A 71 -12.54 6.28 -18.88
N GLN A 72 -13.60 6.95 -19.34
CA GLN A 72 -13.81 7.11 -20.78
C GLN A 72 -13.51 8.51 -21.29
N GLN A 73 -14.08 9.54 -20.67
CA GLN A 73 -13.86 10.91 -21.12
C GLN A 73 -12.45 11.40 -20.76
N GLU A 74 -12.03 11.24 -19.51
CA GLU A 74 -10.69 11.66 -19.07
C GLU A 74 -9.59 10.84 -19.74
N LEU A 75 -9.81 9.53 -19.94
CA LEU A 75 -8.90 8.68 -20.73
C LEU A 75 -8.84 9.15 -22.18
N SER A 76 -9.98 9.48 -22.80
CA SER A 76 -10.00 9.96 -24.18
C SER A 76 -9.28 11.30 -24.34
N GLN A 77 -9.41 12.19 -23.35
CA GLN A 77 -8.73 13.48 -23.27
C GLN A 77 -7.22 13.28 -23.11
N LEU A 78 -6.80 12.44 -22.16
CA LEU A 78 -5.40 12.08 -21.96
C LEU A 78 -4.78 11.44 -23.21
N LEU A 79 -5.49 10.51 -23.87
CA LEU A 79 -5.05 9.88 -25.12
C LEU A 79 -4.99 10.86 -26.29
N GLN A 80 -5.76 11.94 -26.26
CA GLN A 80 -5.66 13.01 -27.26
C GLN A 80 -4.42 13.87 -27.00
N GLU A 81 -4.22 14.35 -25.77
CA GLU A 81 -3.06 15.16 -25.39
C GLU A 81 -1.74 14.41 -25.62
N LEU A 82 -1.71 13.11 -25.33
CA LEU A 82 -0.55 12.26 -25.62
C LEU A 82 -0.26 12.16 -27.13
N ARG A 83 -1.29 12.07 -27.97
CA ARG A 83 -1.14 12.08 -29.43
C ARG A 83 -0.62 13.42 -29.94
N GLU A 84 -1.11 14.53 -29.39
CA GLU A 84 -0.63 15.88 -29.72
C GLU A 84 0.85 16.06 -29.35
N CYS A 85 1.31 15.39 -28.30
CA CYS A 85 2.72 15.32 -27.91
C CYS A 85 3.57 14.34 -28.75
N GLY A 86 3.02 13.75 -29.82
CA GLY A 86 3.72 12.82 -30.70
C GLY A 86 3.82 11.39 -30.17
N TRP A 87 3.04 11.05 -29.13
CA TRP A 87 2.93 9.67 -28.65
C TRP A 87 1.96 8.90 -29.54
N GLU A 88 2.47 8.39 -30.67
CA GLU A 88 1.80 7.32 -31.41
C GLU A 88 2.07 6.02 -30.66
N ARG A 89 1.01 5.25 -30.35
CA ARG A 89 1.02 4.02 -29.52
C ARG A 89 2.25 3.11 -29.74
N PRO A 90 2.65 2.28 -28.74
CA PRO A 90 3.62 1.22 -28.98
C PRO A 90 3.18 0.25 -30.08
#